data_AF-A0A3D4D1E8-F1
#
_entry.id   AF-A0A3D4D1E8-F1
#
_cell.length_a   1.000
_cell.length_b   1.000
_cell.length_c   1.000
_cell.angle_alpha   90.00
_cell.angle_beta   90.00
_cell.angle_gamma   90.00
#
_symmetry.space_group_name_H-M   'P 1'
#
loop_
_entity.id
_entity.type
_entity.pdbx_description
1 polymer ?
#
loop_
_entity_poly.entity_id
_entity_poly.type
_entity_poly.pdbx_seq_one_letter_code
_entity_poly.pdbx_strand_id
1 'polypeptide(L)'
;MHQRLTANEEYRLRFADRVRLHCFNGGTFTPEGAAQLWDARADEIYEPLITEAVRWGDRHRFPPARRETFWRQMYNTMQSDFFPQRTETLISQLRARGLYPSVEAPDFTPHGGLFTDQSEVTISASTGGTVYYTTDGSDPRRPTTAGSESLLLPEGSPTQAFVPADDSLAMTWTDPEFDDTGWKSGASGVGFELDTGFEGLFGVDLSEMHSLNSSAYARWEFDIQDRAQLAAITSLTLRARYDDGFIAYLNGGEAASANRPTNPTWNSHASAVHPDGSAVELSIFNLSNSVNRLRLGTNVLAVHCMNQQSDSNDLLFVPELVAATGTINAGVSPSAQVYDGLPLALGESTRLQARALRNGTWSALTSAIFTVGIPATSEHIAISEVHYHPLGESPTEFLELINISGEVVDLTGLSFSNGIEFTFPEVTLLSPGERILVVENITAFEIAYGLGLPIAGSFANGTRLSNGGERITLLARDGTTILDFRYRDSHPWPQAPDETGQSLILVAPGESPPSNPLSWRASILPGGNPSSSDSISFLAGDSQSILDYALTEDSGLHFSIVEDLSVLSFRTRSAADDATVWVEVSPDLRAWTDAPTEALISRESGPDGTTLYRFTMPSPQRDLVRFARLRVELR
;
A
#
# COMPACT_ATOMS: atom_id res chain seq x y z
N MET A 1 12.04 -26.24 -14.47
CA MET A 1 11.67 -24.83 -14.73
C MET A 1 12.89 -23.91 -14.67
N HIS A 2 13.57 -23.77 -13.53
CA HIS A 2 14.79 -22.95 -13.36
C HIS A 2 15.79 -23.06 -14.52
N GLN A 3 16.25 -24.28 -14.85
CA GLN A 3 17.21 -24.53 -15.95
C GLN A 3 16.77 -24.00 -17.33
N ARG A 4 15.46 -23.86 -17.58
CA ARG A 4 14.96 -23.26 -18.82
C ARG A 4 14.97 -21.74 -18.73
N LEU A 5 14.64 -21.20 -17.56
CA LEU A 5 14.62 -19.76 -17.32
C LEU A 5 16.01 -19.13 -17.28
N THR A 6 17.08 -19.90 -17.00
CA THR A 6 18.46 -19.39 -17.05
C THR A 6 18.92 -18.96 -18.45
N ALA A 7 18.18 -19.31 -19.51
CA ALA A 7 18.41 -18.76 -20.86
C ALA A 7 17.89 -17.33 -21.02
N ASN A 8 17.01 -16.86 -20.13
CA ASN A 8 16.45 -15.51 -20.15
C ASN A 8 17.32 -14.55 -19.30
N GLU A 9 17.72 -13.43 -19.90
CA GLU A 9 18.60 -12.46 -19.24
C GLU A 9 17.95 -11.76 -18.04
N GLU A 10 16.67 -11.38 -18.14
CA GLU A 10 15.92 -10.78 -17.04
C GLU A 10 15.81 -11.73 -15.85
N TYR A 11 15.60 -13.02 -16.12
CA TYR A 11 15.58 -14.03 -15.06
C TYR A 11 16.93 -14.13 -14.35
N ARG A 12 18.04 -14.16 -15.11
CA ARG A 12 19.40 -14.23 -14.52
C ARG A 12 19.68 -13.01 -13.65
N LEU A 13 19.28 -11.81 -14.06
CA LEU A 13 19.51 -10.61 -13.27
C LEU A 13 18.66 -10.58 -12.00
N ARG A 14 17.37 -10.92 -12.07
CA ARG A 14 16.52 -11.06 -10.87
C ARG A 14 17.03 -12.13 -9.92
N PHE A 15 17.57 -13.22 -10.46
CA PHE A 15 18.23 -14.25 -9.66
C PHE A 15 19.48 -13.66 -8.97
N ALA A 16 20.29 -12.89 -9.69
CA ALA A 16 21.47 -12.22 -9.13
C ALA A 16 21.10 -11.21 -8.03
N ASP A 17 19.99 -10.49 -8.16
CA ASP A 17 19.50 -9.59 -7.11
C ASP A 17 19.17 -10.35 -5.82
N ARG A 18 18.58 -11.55 -5.92
CA ARG A 18 18.35 -12.44 -4.76
C ARG A 18 19.66 -12.96 -4.18
N VAL A 19 20.62 -13.31 -5.02
CA VAL A 19 21.96 -13.70 -4.56
C VAL A 19 22.60 -12.53 -3.79
N ARG A 20 22.50 -11.30 -4.31
CA ARG A 20 23.01 -10.10 -3.64
C ARG A 20 22.36 -9.87 -2.28
N LEU A 21 21.03 -9.97 -2.21
CA LEU A 21 20.26 -9.85 -0.96
C LEU A 21 20.69 -10.88 0.10
N HIS A 22 20.87 -12.15 -0.28
CA HIS A 22 21.13 -13.20 0.70
C HIS A 22 22.61 -13.44 0.99
N CYS A 23 23.52 -13.18 0.05
CA CYS A 23 24.94 -13.56 0.20
C CYS A 23 25.85 -12.40 0.60
N PHE A 24 25.34 -11.19 0.78
CA PHE A 24 26.12 -10.00 1.12
C PHE A 24 25.43 -9.20 2.23
N ASN A 25 26.15 -8.26 2.82
CA ASN A 25 25.60 -7.22 3.69
C ASN A 25 24.72 -7.74 4.84
N GLY A 26 25.17 -8.81 5.51
CA GLY A 26 24.45 -9.45 6.62
C GLY A 26 23.30 -10.36 6.19
N GLY A 27 23.18 -10.67 4.90
CA GLY A 27 22.18 -11.61 4.38
C GLY A 27 22.32 -13.02 4.95
N THR A 28 21.24 -13.80 4.84
CA THR A 28 21.10 -15.15 5.42
C THR A 28 22.19 -16.16 5.02
N PHE A 29 22.80 -15.98 3.86
CA PHE A 29 23.86 -16.83 3.32
C PHE A 29 25.25 -16.17 3.39
N THR A 30 25.43 -15.09 4.15
CA THR A 30 26.77 -14.68 4.60
C THR A 30 27.29 -15.69 5.65
N PRO A 31 28.60 -15.70 5.94
CA PRO A 31 29.14 -16.55 7.00
C PRO A 31 28.41 -16.39 8.34
N GLU A 32 28.15 -15.14 8.74
CA GLU A 32 27.50 -14.81 10.01
C GLU A 32 26.02 -15.18 9.99
N GLY A 33 25.29 -14.88 8.90
CA GLY A 33 23.87 -15.21 8.78
C GLY A 33 23.63 -16.72 8.76
N ALA A 34 24.48 -17.47 8.06
CA ALA A 34 24.38 -18.93 8.02
C ALA A 34 24.73 -19.55 9.39
N ALA A 35 25.73 -19.00 10.09
CA ALA A 35 26.09 -19.40 11.45
C ALA A 35 24.93 -19.18 12.44
N GLN A 36 24.28 -18.01 12.41
CA GLN A 36 23.14 -17.69 13.27
C GLN A 36 21.95 -18.63 13.05
N LEU A 37 21.63 -18.94 11.78
CA LEU A 37 20.58 -19.93 11.48
C LEU A 37 20.93 -21.32 11.99
N TRP A 38 22.20 -21.71 11.87
CA TRP A 38 22.68 -22.98 12.37
C TRP A 38 22.61 -23.05 13.90
N ASP A 39 22.94 -21.96 14.58
CA ASP A 39 22.82 -21.82 16.04
C ASP A 39 21.37 -21.97 16.50
N ALA A 40 20.46 -21.18 15.91
CA ALA A 40 19.04 -21.24 16.26
C ALA A 40 18.46 -22.66 16.07
N ARG A 41 18.80 -23.32 14.95
CA ARG A 41 18.35 -24.70 14.70
C ARG A 41 19.02 -25.71 15.64
N ALA A 42 20.31 -25.53 15.94
CA ALA A 42 21.04 -26.41 16.84
C ALA A 42 20.48 -26.33 18.26
N ASP A 43 20.11 -25.14 18.74
CA ASP A 43 19.49 -24.91 20.05
C ASP A 43 18.10 -25.55 20.13
N GLU A 44 17.26 -25.35 19.10
CA GLU A 44 15.91 -25.94 19.02
C GLU A 44 15.94 -27.47 19.16
N ILE A 45 16.89 -28.14 18.50
CA ILE A 45 16.98 -29.60 18.50
C ILE A 45 17.88 -30.16 19.60
N TYR A 46 18.55 -29.30 20.38
CA TYR A 46 19.63 -29.71 21.29
C TYR A 46 19.16 -30.73 22.33
N GLU A 47 18.03 -30.44 23.00
CA GLU A 47 17.43 -31.31 24.02
C GLU A 47 16.74 -32.54 23.41
N PRO A 48 15.86 -32.41 22.39
CA PRO A 48 15.22 -33.57 21.76
C PRO A 48 16.21 -34.60 21.19
N LEU A 49 17.38 -34.14 20.70
CA LEU A 49 18.43 -35.00 20.15
C LEU A 49 18.94 -36.04 21.16
N ILE A 50 18.96 -35.71 22.46
CA ILE A 50 19.39 -36.62 23.53
C ILE A 50 18.46 -37.83 23.58
N THR A 51 17.15 -37.58 23.60
CA THR A 51 16.12 -38.62 23.70
C THR A 51 16.16 -39.55 22.49
N GLU A 52 16.33 -39.00 21.29
CA GLU A 52 16.45 -39.82 20.06
C GLU A 52 17.77 -40.60 20.00
N ALA A 53 18.88 -40.04 20.46
CA ALA A 53 20.16 -40.73 20.51
C ALA A 53 20.16 -41.90 21.50
N VAL A 54 19.50 -41.77 22.66
CA VAL A 54 19.30 -42.89 23.61
C VAL A 54 18.44 -43.98 22.99
N ARG A 55 17.45 -43.61 22.17
CA ARG A 55 16.51 -44.55 21.55
C ARG A 55 17.12 -45.38 20.41
N TRP A 56 18.05 -44.82 19.63
CA TRP A 56 18.53 -45.44 18.38
C TRP A 56 20.05 -45.39 18.13
N GLY A 57 20.84 -44.78 19.01
CA GLY A 57 22.23 -44.40 18.73
C GLY A 57 23.20 -45.57 18.52
N ASP A 58 22.85 -46.78 18.94
CA ASP A 58 23.63 -48.01 18.82
C ASP A 58 23.21 -48.89 17.63
N ARG A 59 22.06 -48.59 16.99
CA ARG A 59 21.43 -49.48 15.99
C ARG A 59 22.27 -49.71 14.73
N HIS A 60 23.14 -48.74 14.37
CA HIS A 60 23.90 -48.79 13.11
C HIS A 60 25.40 -48.48 13.26
N ARG A 61 25.90 -48.23 14.48
CA ARG A 61 27.31 -47.83 14.70
C ARG A 61 27.79 -48.19 16.11
N PHE A 62 29.02 -48.74 16.20
CA PHE A 62 29.72 -48.96 17.46
C PHE A 62 31.14 -48.33 17.41
N PRO A 63 31.54 -47.51 18.40
CA PRO A 63 30.73 -47.03 19.51
C PRO A 63 29.60 -46.08 19.07
N PRO A 64 28.50 -45.96 19.84
CA PRO A 64 27.37 -45.09 19.52
C PRO A 64 27.84 -43.64 19.30
N ALA A 65 27.23 -42.94 18.34
CA ALA A 65 27.49 -41.52 18.15
C ALA A 65 26.98 -40.74 19.38
N ARG A 66 27.88 -40.05 20.09
CA ARG A 66 27.52 -39.26 21.27
C ARG A 66 27.36 -37.78 20.93
N ARG A 67 26.48 -37.10 21.66
CA ARG A 67 26.23 -35.65 21.53
C ARG A 67 27.51 -34.84 21.74
N GLU A 68 28.27 -35.16 22.79
CA GLU A 68 29.45 -34.39 23.23
C GLU A 68 30.62 -34.50 22.25
N THR A 69 30.67 -35.58 21.47
CA THR A 69 31.82 -35.88 20.60
C THR A 69 31.49 -35.80 19.12
N PHE A 70 30.32 -36.25 18.68
CA PHE A 70 29.98 -36.31 17.24
C PHE A 70 29.18 -35.10 16.79
N TRP A 71 28.06 -34.81 17.47
CA TRP A 71 27.23 -33.64 17.14
C TRP A 71 27.99 -32.33 17.37
N ARG A 72 28.61 -32.17 18.55
CA ARG A 72 29.41 -30.98 18.87
C ARG A 72 30.57 -30.77 17.90
N GLN A 73 31.23 -31.84 17.44
CA GLN A 73 32.27 -31.74 16.42
C GLN A 73 31.70 -31.25 15.09
N MET A 74 30.59 -31.84 14.62
CA MET A 74 29.94 -31.40 13.37
C MET A 74 29.50 -29.94 13.45
N TYR A 75 28.83 -29.57 14.55
CA TYR A 75 28.42 -28.19 14.82
C TYR A 75 29.63 -27.24 14.73
N ASN A 76 30.74 -27.56 15.41
CA ASN A 76 31.96 -26.75 15.35
C ASN A 76 32.56 -26.67 13.94
N THR A 77 32.58 -27.77 13.18
CA THR A 77 33.08 -27.78 11.79
C THR A 77 32.22 -26.92 10.87
N MET A 78 30.90 -26.91 11.05
CA MET A 78 30.03 -26.02 10.28
C MET A 78 30.38 -24.54 10.53
N GLN A 79 30.55 -24.18 11.81
CA GLN A 79 30.88 -22.81 12.25
C GLN A 79 32.30 -22.35 11.83
N SER A 80 33.30 -23.20 12.04
CA SER A 80 34.71 -22.82 11.89
C SER A 80 35.29 -23.06 10.49
N ASP A 81 34.74 -24.02 9.74
CA ASP A 81 35.30 -24.41 8.44
C ASP A 81 34.32 -24.19 7.29
N PHE A 82 33.07 -24.64 7.39
CA PHE A 82 32.15 -24.64 6.24
C PHE A 82 31.61 -23.25 5.92
N PHE A 83 30.91 -22.60 6.86
CA PHE A 83 30.27 -21.30 6.60
C PHE A 83 31.24 -20.17 6.21
N PRO A 84 32.43 -20.02 6.83
CA PRO A 84 33.37 -18.94 6.49
C PRO A 84 33.77 -18.87 5.01
N GLN A 85 33.83 -20.00 4.31
CA GLN A 85 34.22 -20.08 2.90
C GLN A 85 33.05 -20.38 1.93
N ARG A 86 31.87 -20.73 2.47
CA ARG A 86 30.79 -21.26 1.64
C ARG A 86 30.20 -20.20 0.70
N THR A 87 30.03 -18.98 1.18
CA THR A 87 29.43 -17.87 0.43
C THR A 87 30.25 -17.51 -0.79
N GLU A 88 31.56 -17.33 -0.64
CA GLU A 88 32.48 -17.04 -1.74
C GLU A 88 32.53 -18.17 -2.77
N THR A 89 32.53 -19.43 -2.29
CA THR A 89 32.45 -20.62 -3.15
C THR A 89 31.17 -20.61 -3.99
N LEU A 90 30.02 -20.30 -3.37
CA LEU A 90 28.73 -20.24 -4.06
C LEU A 90 28.71 -19.14 -5.12
N ILE A 91 29.13 -17.92 -4.78
CA ILE A 91 29.18 -16.79 -5.71
C ILE A 91 30.08 -17.12 -6.90
N SER A 92 31.25 -17.73 -6.66
CA SER A 92 32.17 -18.18 -7.72
C SER A 92 31.51 -19.19 -8.67
N GLN A 93 30.77 -20.16 -8.14
CA GLN A 93 30.03 -21.14 -8.94
C GLN A 93 28.89 -20.49 -9.75
N LEU A 94 28.22 -19.47 -9.20
CA LEU A 94 27.15 -18.75 -9.88
C LEU A 94 27.70 -17.86 -11.01
N ARG A 95 28.82 -17.17 -10.77
CA ARG A 95 29.55 -16.42 -11.80
C ARG A 95 29.99 -17.31 -12.95
N ALA A 96 30.56 -18.48 -12.65
CA ALA A 96 30.98 -19.46 -13.66
C ALA A 96 29.80 -19.97 -14.52
N ARG A 97 28.56 -19.92 -14.02
CA ARG A 97 27.33 -20.27 -14.75
C ARG A 97 26.60 -19.06 -15.35
N GLY A 98 27.15 -17.85 -15.21
CA GLY A 98 26.52 -16.61 -15.68
C GLY A 98 25.24 -16.24 -14.93
N LEU A 99 25.03 -16.78 -13.72
CA LEU A 99 23.86 -16.49 -12.86
C LEU A 99 24.11 -15.33 -11.88
N TYR A 100 25.33 -14.83 -11.82
CA TYR A 100 25.68 -13.61 -11.10
C TYR A 100 26.62 -12.78 -11.99
N PRO A 101 26.35 -11.48 -12.20
CA PRO A 101 27.17 -10.62 -13.06
C PRO A 101 28.62 -10.53 -12.60
N SER A 102 29.51 -10.29 -13.57
CA SER A 102 30.92 -9.94 -13.30
C SER A 102 31.11 -8.46 -12.95
N VAL A 103 30.10 -7.62 -13.22
CA VAL A 103 30.07 -6.22 -12.78
C VAL A 103 29.72 -6.23 -11.30
N GLU A 104 30.62 -5.72 -10.46
CA GLU A 104 30.40 -5.64 -9.02
C GLU A 104 29.25 -4.68 -8.73
N ALA A 105 28.39 -5.08 -7.80
CA ALA A 105 27.33 -4.20 -7.31
C ALA A 105 27.95 -3.14 -6.38
N PRO A 106 27.48 -1.88 -6.43
CA PRO A 106 27.93 -0.87 -5.48
C PRO A 106 27.52 -1.27 -4.06
N ASP A 107 28.33 -1.00 -3.06
CA ASP A 107 28.00 -1.12 -1.64
C ASP A 107 27.76 0.24 -1.00
N PHE A 108 27.04 0.24 0.12
CA PHE A 108 26.78 1.44 0.92
C PHE A 108 27.59 1.38 2.21
N THR A 109 28.17 2.51 2.59
CA THR A 109 28.85 2.67 3.88
C THR A 109 28.29 3.90 4.58
N PRO A 110 27.55 3.75 5.70
CA PRO A 110 27.06 2.48 6.27
C PRO A 110 26.02 1.77 5.37
N HIS A 111 25.76 0.47 5.60
CA HIS A 111 24.79 -0.31 4.83
C HIS A 111 23.39 -0.26 5.46
N GLY A 112 22.80 0.93 5.46
CA GLY A 112 21.55 1.20 6.18
C GLY A 112 21.73 1.28 7.69
N GLY A 113 20.62 1.31 8.41
CA GLY A 113 20.58 1.39 9.87
C GLY A 113 19.68 2.51 10.37
N LEU A 114 19.65 2.65 11.70
CA LEU A 114 18.92 3.71 12.41
C LEU A 114 19.85 4.86 12.74
N PHE A 115 19.42 6.08 12.42
CA PHE A 115 20.13 7.33 12.65
C PHE A 115 19.17 8.29 13.34
N THR A 116 19.64 9.02 14.34
CA THR A 116 18.79 9.95 15.09
C THR A 116 18.42 11.20 14.30
N ASP A 117 19.25 11.58 13.33
CA ASP A 117 19.14 12.82 12.56
C ASP A 117 19.48 12.58 11.08
N GLN A 118 20.70 12.85 10.64
CA GLN A 118 21.10 12.70 9.25
C GLN A 118 22.03 11.49 9.12
N SER A 119 21.75 10.63 8.15
CA SER A 119 22.73 9.65 7.73
C SER A 119 23.59 10.19 6.59
N GLU A 120 24.91 10.01 6.70
CA GLU A 120 25.85 10.29 5.62
C GLU A 120 26.28 8.96 4.99
N VAL A 121 25.92 8.76 3.72
CA VAL A 121 26.07 7.48 3.03
C VAL A 121 27.03 7.62 1.86
N THR A 122 28.09 6.83 1.85
CA THR A 122 28.96 6.70 0.68
C THR A 122 28.57 5.49 -0.15
N ILE A 123 28.47 5.65 -1.47
CA ILE A 123 28.26 4.55 -2.40
C ILE A 123 29.61 4.14 -3.02
N SER A 124 29.97 2.87 -2.98
CA SER A 124 31.25 2.43 -3.53
C SER A 124 31.28 2.59 -5.05
N ALA A 125 32.19 3.41 -5.56
CA ALA A 125 32.36 3.66 -7.00
C ALA A 125 33.34 2.69 -7.69
N SER A 126 33.99 1.78 -6.94
CA SER A 126 34.98 0.81 -7.46
C SER A 126 34.34 -0.39 -8.18
N THR A 127 33.25 -0.17 -8.92
CA THR A 127 32.52 -1.21 -9.66
C THR A 127 33.03 -1.38 -11.09
N GLY A 128 33.87 -0.45 -11.56
CA GLY A 128 34.40 -0.42 -12.93
C GLY A 128 33.37 0.04 -13.97
N GLY A 129 32.22 0.57 -13.55
CA GLY A 129 31.16 1.13 -14.39
C GLY A 129 30.55 2.39 -13.78
N THR A 130 29.54 2.97 -14.44
CA THR A 130 28.78 4.11 -13.92
C THR A 130 27.79 3.62 -12.87
N VAL A 131 27.78 4.24 -11.69
CA VAL A 131 26.86 3.91 -10.60
C VAL A 131 25.60 4.77 -10.71
N TYR A 132 24.45 4.12 -10.67
CA TYR A 132 23.13 4.74 -10.66
C TYR A 132 22.41 4.40 -9.35
N TYR A 133 21.72 5.36 -8.76
CA TYR A 133 20.96 5.17 -7.53
C TYR A 133 19.59 5.87 -7.56
N THR A 134 18.73 5.47 -6.64
CA THR A 134 17.39 6.04 -6.40
C THR A 134 17.15 6.11 -4.90
N THR A 135 16.45 7.14 -4.44
CA THR A 135 16.10 7.34 -3.02
C THR A 135 14.62 7.07 -2.74
N ASP A 136 13.82 6.84 -3.78
CA ASP A 136 12.39 6.51 -3.71
C ASP A 136 12.11 5.00 -3.61
N GLY A 137 13.17 4.18 -3.53
CA GLY A 137 13.07 2.72 -3.49
C GLY A 137 12.80 2.02 -4.84
N SER A 138 12.74 2.76 -5.96
CA SER A 138 12.57 2.19 -7.30
C SER A 138 13.89 1.64 -7.87
N ASP A 139 13.85 0.62 -8.72
CA ASP A 139 15.10 0.06 -9.30
C ASP A 139 15.77 1.08 -10.25
N PRO A 140 17.07 1.39 -10.09
CA PRO A 140 17.79 2.26 -11.02
C PRO A 140 17.83 1.75 -12.47
N ARG A 141 17.53 0.47 -12.69
CA ARG A 141 17.42 -0.18 -14.00
C ARG A 141 15.95 -0.35 -14.41
N ARG A 142 15.63 0.10 -15.62
CA ARG A 142 14.41 -0.30 -16.34
C ARG A 142 14.64 -1.65 -17.04
N PRO A 143 13.82 -2.70 -16.82
CA PRO A 143 13.97 -4.00 -17.47
C PRO A 143 13.57 -3.96 -18.95
N THR A 144 13.93 -5.00 -19.69
CA THR A 144 13.43 -5.21 -21.05
C THR A 144 11.96 -5.60 -21.01
N THR A 145 11.12 -4.88 -21.74
CA THR A 145 9.69 -5.19 -21.88
C THR A 145 9.41 -5.65 -23.30
N ALA A 146 8.76 -6.81 -23.44
CA ALA A 146 8.31 -7.29 -24.73
C ALA A 146 7.30 -6.31 -25.34
N GLY A 147 7.35 -6.16 -26.67
CA GLY A 147 6.38 -5.35 -27.39
C GLY A 147 4.96 -5.89 -27.19
N SER A 148 3.98 -4.99 -27.15
CA SER A 148 2.56 -5.30 -26.98
C SER A 148 1.74 -4.54 -28.02
N GLU A 149 0.65 -5.13 -28.48
CA GLU A 149 -0.36 -4.40 -29.25
C GLU A 149 -1.32 -3.69 -28.30
N SER A 150 -1.65 -2.44 -28.62
CA SER A 150 -2.69 -1.65 -27.94
C SER A 150 -3.61 -1.03 -28.98
N LEU A 151 -4.91 -1.14 -28.76
CA LEU A 151 -5.93 -0.51 -29.59
C LEU A 151 -6.03 0.97 -29.18
N LEU A 152 -5.60 1.87 -30.07
CA LEU A 152 -5.68 3.31 -29.86
C LEU A 152 -7.05 3.87 -30.21
N LEU A 153 -7.67 3.32 -31.25
CA LEU A 153 -9.03 3.66 -31.66
C LEU A 153 -9.85 2.37 -31.80
N PRO A 154 -10.68 2.01 -30.82
CA PRO A 154 -11.55 0.85 -30.91
C PRO A 154 -12.75 1.04 -31.85
N GLU A 155 -13.25 -0.04 -32.44
CA GLU A 155 -14.58 -0.06 -33.08
C GLU A 155 -15.63 0.39 -32.03
N GLY A 156 -16.59 1.22 -32.45
CA GLY A 156 -17.52 1.88 -31.52
C GLY A 156 -17.05 3.23 -30.96
N SER A 157 -15.86 3.71 -31.31
CA SER A 157 -15.40 5.05 -30.90
C SER A 157 -16.32 6.16 -31.41
N PRO A 158 -16.47 7.28 -30.68
CA PRO A 158 -17.19 8.45 -31.17
C PRO A 158 -16.63 8.96 -32.50
N THR A 159 -17.52 9.37 -33.39
CA THR A 159 -17.16 9.87 -34.72
C THR A 159 -17.97 11.12 -35.05
N GLN A 160 -17.36 12.00 -35.85
CA GLN A 160 -17.97 13.17 -36.45
C GLN A 160 -17.88 13.04 -37.97
N ALA A 161 -18.94 13.36 -38.71
CA ALA A 161 -18.93 13.28 -40.17
C ALA A 161 -19.74 14.36 -40.88
N PHE A 162 -19.33 14.65 -42.10
CA PHE A 162 -19.84 15.76 -42.91
C PHE A 162 -19.77 15.43 -44.39
N VAL A 163 -20.86 15.68 -45.12
CA VAL A 163 -20.88 15.63 -46.59
C VAL A 163 -20.56 17.03 -47.10
N PRO A 164 -19.38 17.26 -47.72
CA PRO A 164 -19.02 18.59 -48.21
C PRO A 164 -19.91 19.05 -49.37
N ALA A 165 -20.17 20.36 -49.41
CA ALA A 165 -20.92 21.02 -50.48
C ALA A 165 -20.01 21.80 -51.46
N ASP A 166 -18.78 22.09 -51.03
CA ASP A 166 -17.75 22.78 -51.79
C ASP A 166 -16.35 22.48 -51.20
N ASP A 167 -15.32 23.12 -51.74
CA ASP A 167 -13.92 22.95 -51.32
C ASP A 167 -13.49 23.90 -50.18
N SER A 168 -14.43 24.56 -49.48
CA SER A 168 -14.10 25.60 -48.51
C SER A 168 -13.26 25.11 -47.33
N LEU A 169 -13.38 23.84 -46.96
CA LEU A 169 -12.57 23.21 -45.91
C LEU A 169 -11.15 22.85 -46.36
N ALA A 170 -10.89 22.76 -47.68
CA ALA A 170 -9.64 22.26 -48.25
C ALA A 170 -9.09 21.06 -47.45
N MET A 171 -7.92 21.20 -46.82
CA MET A 171 -7.30 20.18 -45.97
C MET A 171 -7.41 20.47 -44.46
N THR A 172 -7.98 21.60 -44.04
CA THR A 172 -7.95 22.00 -42.62
C THR A 172 -8.72 21.02 -41.73
N TRP A 173 -9.73 20.34 -42.27
CA TRP A 173 -10.51 19.35 -41.53
C TRP A 173 -9.71 18.11 -41.10
N THR A 174 -8.54 17.89 -41.69
CA THR A 174 -7.62 16.81 -41.30
C THR A 174 -6.72 17.17 -40.12
N ASP A 175 -6.62 18.45 -39.79
CA ASP A 175 -5.80 18.93 -38.69
C ASP A 175 -6.46 18.59 -37.34
N PRO A 176 -5.68 18.24 -36.31
CA PRO A 176 -6.23 17.93 -34.99
C PRO A 176 -6.98 19.08 -34.31
N GLU A 177 -6.64 20.33 -34.65
CA GLU A 177 -7.17 21.55 -34.06
C GLU A 177 -8.45 22.03 -34.75
N PHE A 178 -8.91 21.35 -35.80
CA PHE A 178 -10.15 21.68 -36.48
C PHE A 178 -11.37 21.42 -35.59
N ASP A 179 -12.29 22.39 -35.58
CA ASP A 179 -13.56 22.32 -34.86
C ASP A 179 -14.64 21.67 -35.74
N ASP A 180 -14.97 20.43 -35.43
CA ASP A 180 -16.02 19.64 -36.09
C ASP A 180 -17.30 19.53 -35.24
N THR A 181 -17.47 20.36 -34.20
CA THR A 181 -18.64 20.26 -33.32
C THR A 181 -19.98 20.47 -34.05
N GLY A 182 -19.95 21.07 -35.23
CA GLY A 182 -21.10 21.24 -36.12
C GLY A 182 -21.37 20.06 -37.08
N TRP A 183 -20.56 19.02 -37.05
CA TRP A 183 -20.72 17.83 -37.90
C TRP A 183 -21.73 16.86 -37.28
N LYS A 184 -22.19 15.88 -38.08
CA LYS A 184 -23.09 14.83 -37.58
C LYS A 184 -22.27 13.90 -36.68
N SER A 185 -22.77 13.67 -35.47
CA SER A 185 -22.09 12.83 -34.48
C SER A 185 -22.75 11.47 -34.34
N GLY A 186 -21.94 10.47 -34.00
CA GLY A 186 -22.36 9.09 -33.76
C GLY A 186 -21.21 8.27 -33.20
N ALA A 187 -21.29 6.95 -33.34
CA ALA A 187 -20.26 6.02 -32.88
C ALA A 187 -19.94 4.97 -33.94
N SER A 188 -18.81 4.29 -33.78
CA SER A 188 -18.31 3.26 -34.70
C SER A 188 -17.88 3.83 -36.05
N GLY A 189 -18.76 3.80 -37.04
CA GLY A 189 -18.47 4.16 -38.41
C GLY A 189 -19.45 5.17 -39.00
N VAL A 190 -19.19 5.51 -40.26
CA VAL A 190 -20.00 6.40 -41.08
C VAL A 190 -20.48 5.63 -42.30
N GLY A 191 -21.68 5.93 -42.79
CA GLY A 191 -22.22 5.21 -43.93
C GLY A 191 -23.69 5.49 -44.20
N PHE A 192 -24.23 4.79 -45.20
CA PHE A 192 -25.66 4.64 -45.43
C PHE A 192 -25.90 3.33 -46.18
N GLU A 193 -27.13 2.85 -46.17
CA GLU A 193 -27.56 1.62 -46.84
C GLU A 193 -29.02 1.79 -47.30
N LEU A 194 -29.26 1.74 -48.61
CA LEU A 194 -30.59 1.86 -49.20
C LEU A 194 -31.19 0.51 -49.62
N ASP A 195 -30.37 -0.54 -49.67
CA ASP A 195 -30.78 -1.92 -49.93
C ASP A 195 -30.58 -2.78 -48.66
N THR A 196 -29.47 -3.54 -48.59
CA THR A 196 -29.09 -4.41 -47.45
C THR A 196 -27.61 -4.75 -47.50
N GLY A 197 -26.92 -4.81 -46.36
CA GLY A 197 -25.52 -5.21 -46.29
C GLY A 197 -24.75 -4.59 -45.14
N PHE A 198 -24.99 -3.30 -44.85
CA PHE A 198 -24.22 -2.55 -43.85
C PHE A 198 -24.99 -2.23 -42.56
N GLU A 199 -26.17 -2.82 -42.35
CA GLU A 199 -27.01 -2.51 -41.21
C GLU A 199 -26.30 -2.77 -39.87
N GLY A 200 -26.21 -1.73 -39.04
CA GLY A 200 -25.61 -1.80 -37.71
C GLY A 200 -24.08 -1.64 -37.66
N LEU A 201 -23.42 -1.39 -38.80
CA LEU A 201 -21.97 -1.17 -38.85
C LEU A 201 -21.57 0.31 -38.71
N PHE A 202 -22.48 1.24 -38.97
CA PHE A 202 -22.26 2.68 -38.84
C PHE A 202 -23.22 3.32 -37.84
N GLY A 203 -22.76 4.35 -37.14
CA GLY A 203 -23.56 5.14 -36.20
C GLY A 203 -23.86 6.55 -36.69
N VAL A 204 -23.22 7.01 -37.78
CA VAL A 204 -23.58 8.25 -38.47
C VAL A 204 -24.11 7.90 -39.86
N ASP A 205 -25.41 8.11 -40.03
CA ASP A 205 -26.08 8.00 -41.32
C ASP A 205 -25.71 9.21 -42.20
N LEU A 206 -25.28 8.94 -43.43
CA LEU A 206 -24.89 9.95 -44.43
C LEU A 206 -25.74 9.82 -45.70
N SER A 207 -27.00 9.38 -45.58
CA SER A 207 -27.89 9.18 -46.72
C SER A 207 -28.13 10.45 -47.54
N GLU A 208 -27.90 11.64 -46.98
CA GLU A 208 -27.89 12.91 -47.72
C GLU A 208 -26.79 13.01 -48.79
N MET A 209 -25.80 12.13 -48.77
CA MET A 209 -24.79 12.02 -49.81
C MET A 209 -25.37 11.47 -51.12
N HIS A 210 -26.35 10.56 -51.02
CA HIS A 210 -26.88 9.83 -52.17
C HIS A 210 -27.47 10.76 -53.24
N SER A 211 -27.10 10.50 -54.49
CA SER A 211 -27.43 11.28 -55.69
C SER A 211 -26.98 12.75 -55.69
N LEU A 212 -26.19 13.19 -54.69
CA LEU A 212 -25.73 14.58 -54.54
C LEU A 212 -24.21 14.71 -54.54
N ASN A 213 -23.51 13.83 -53.83
CA ASN A 213 -22.05 13.81 -53.74
C ASN A 213 -21.56 12.36 -53.66
N SER A 214 -20.29 12.12 -53.99
CA SER A 214 -19.63 10.82 -53.80
C SER A 214 -18.63 10.83 -52.67
N SER A 215 -18.59 11.88 -51.87
CA SER A 215 -17.57 12.08 -50.84
C SER A 215 -18.20 12.45 -49.51
N ALA A 216 -17.63 11.90 -48.45
CA ALA A 216 -17.87 12.32 -47.08
C ALA A 216 -16.54 12.45 -46.32
N TYR A 217 -16.50 13.37 -45.38
CA TYR A 217 -15.40 13.52 -44.43
C TYR A 217 -15.83 12.99 -43.08
N ALA A 218 -14.93 12.27 -42.41
CA ALA A 218 -15.15 11.72 -41.08
C ALA A 218 -13.92 11.92 -40.20
N ARG A 219 -14.12 12.08 -38.89
CA ARG A 219 -13.06 12.30 -37.89
C ARG A 219 -13.32 11.46 -36.65
N TRP A 220 -12.25 10.83 -36.17
CA TRP A 220 -12.20 10.12 -34.90
C TRP A 220 -11.06 10.66 -34.05
N GLU A 221 -11.38 11.07 -32.83
CA GLU A 221 -10.37 11.47 -31.83
C GLU A 221 -9.95 10.28 -30.98
N PHE A 222 -8.67 10.22 -30.62
CA PHE A 222 -8.15 9.26 -29.64
C PHE A 222 -6.98 9.84 -28.85
N ASP A 223 -6.80 9.39 -27.61
CA ASP A 223 -5.81 9.95 -26.70
C ASP A 223 -4.63 9.02 -26.43
N ILE A 224 -3.43 9.61 -26.36
CA ILE A 224 -2.22 8.96 -25.83
C ILE A 224 -1.75 9.75 -24.61
N GLN A 225 -2.00 9.23 -23.41
CA GLN A 225 -1.72 9.95 -22.15
C GLN A 225 -0.31 9.69 -21.59
N ASP A 226 0.34 8.60 -21.99
CA ASP A 226 1.66 8.21 -21.49
C ASP A 226 2.78 8.51 -22.51
N ARG A 227 3.78 9.31 -22.08
CA ARG A 227 4.97 9.65 -22.87
C ARG A 227 5.85 8.42 -23.15
N ALA A 228 5.92 7.47 -22.22
CA ALA A 228 6.67 6.23 -22.42
C ALA A 228 5.97 5.34 -23.45
N GLN A 229 4.65 5.21 -23.39
CA GLN A 229 3.85 4.54 -24.42
C GLN A 229 4.08 5.17 -25.79
N LEU A 230 3.93 6.50 -25.93
CA LEU A 230 4.15 7.21 -27.20
C LEU A 230 5.54 6.93 -27.79
N ALA A 231 6.58 7.01 -26.94
CA ALA A 231 7.95 6.76 -27.37
C ALA A 231 8.23 5.29 -27.73
N ALA A 232 7.40 4.35 -27.24
CA ALA A 232 7.55 2.93 -27.49
C ALA A 232 6.82 2.43 -28.74
N ILE A 233 5.85 3.17 -29.28
CA ILE A 233 5.12 2.79 -30.50
C ILE A 233 6.10 2.75 -31.68
N THR A 234 6.24 1.57 -32.29
CA THR A 234 7.13 1.37 -33.45
C THR A 234 6.38 1.06 -34.74
N SER A 235 5.12 0.64 -34.64
CA SER A 235 4.27 0.37 -35.80
C SER A 235 2.82 0.76 -35.53
N LEU A 236 2.13 1.12 -36.61
CA LEU A 236 0.73 1.53 -36.59
C LEU A 236 -0.01 0.83 -37.73
N THR A 237 -1.18 0.29 -37.43
CA THR A 237 -2.02 -0.45 -38.38
C THR A 237 -3.44 0.08 -38.29
N LEU A 238 -3.99 0.49 -39.43
CA LEU A 238 -5.42 0.76 -39.59
C LEU A 238 -6.07 -0.53 -40.06
N ARG A 239 -7.08 -1.00 -39.33
CA ARG A 239 -8.00 -2.02 -39.81
C ARG A 239 -9.30 -1.31 -40.15
N ALA A 240 -9.80 -1.47 -41.37
CA ALA A 240 -11.00 -0.76 -41.80
C ALA A 240 -11.96 -1.67 -42.56
N ARG A 241 -13.24 -1.58 -42.20
CA ARG A 241 -14.35 -1.94 -43.09
C ARG A 241 -14.61 -0.71 -43.94
N TYR A 242 -14.66 -0.85 -45.25
CA TYR A 242 -14.88 0.32 -46.11
C TYR A 242 -15.57 -0.09 -47.39
N ASP A 243 -16.42 0.79 -47.89
CA ASP A 243 -17.03 0.69 -49.21
C ASP A 243 -16.30 1.60 -50.21
N ASP A 244 -16.22 1.15 -51.45
CA ASP A 244 -15.54 1.74 -52.59
C ASP A 244 -14.12 2.29 -52.36
N GLY A 245 -13.93 3.47 -51.76
CA GLY A 245 -12.61 4.03 -51.56
C GLY A 245 -12.49 5.00 -50.39
N PHE A 246 -11.25 5.22 -49.95
CA PHE A 246 -10.96 6.21 -48.91
C PHE A 246 -9.53 6.78 -48.98
N ILE A 247 -9.34 7.93 -48.35
CA ILE A 247 -8.03 8.47 -47.98
C ILE A 247 -8.03 8.79 -46.48
N ALA A 248 -7.15 8.14 -45.72
CA ALA A 248 -6.99 8.35 -44.29
C ALA A 248 -5.80 9.28 -44.00
N TYR A 249 -6.01 10.22 -43.10
CA TYR A 249 -5.06 11.21 -42.62
C TYR A 249 -4.88 11.05 -41.11
N LEU A 250 -3.63 11.06 -40.65
CA LEU A 250 -3.29 11.06 -39.23
C LEU A 250 -2.67 12.41 -38.89
N ASN A 251 -3.34 13.18 -38.03
CA ASN A 251 -2.92 14.51 -37.60
C ASN A 251 -2.45 15.39 -38.78
N GLY A 252 -3.34 15.61 -39.76
CA GLY A 252 -3.10 16.46 -40.93
C GLY A 252 -2.30 15.81 -42.08
N GLY A 253 -1.72 14.63 -41.90
CA GLY A 253 -0.90 13.97 -42.93
C GLY A 253 -1.52 12.70 -43.49
N GLU A 254 -1.55 12.54 -44.82
CA GLU A 254 -2.00 11.31 -45.49
C GLU A 254 -1.19 10.10 -44.96
N ALA A 255 -1.90 9.05 -44.54
CA ALA A 255 -1.33 7.89 -43.86
C ALA A 255 -1.63 6.57 -44.58
N ALA A 256 -2.80 6.42 -45.19
CA ALA A 256 -3.18 5.28 -46.01
C ALA A 256 -4.34 5.63 -46.94
N SER A 257 -4.55 4.83 -47.98
CA SER A 257 -5.69 4.99 -48.89
C SER A 257 -6.00 3.68 -49.61
N ALA A 258 -7.25 3.49 -50.01
CA ALA A 258 -7.68 2.45 -50.94
C ALA A 258 -8.55 3.07 -52.04
N ASN A 259 -8.40 2.59 -53.28
CA ASN A 259 -9.14 3.09 -54.44
C ASN A 259 -9.12 4.64 -54.57
N ARG A 260 -7.95 5.21 -54.29
CA ARG A 260 -7.69 6.66 -54.29
C ARG A 260 -7.74 7.24 -55.71
N PRO A 261 -8.49 8.34 -55.95
CA PRO A 261 -8.42 9.09 -57.21
C PRO A 261 -7.04 9.73 -57.42
N THR A 262 -6.63 9.96 -58.67
CA THR A 262 -5.32 10.58 -58.97
C THR A 262 -5.17 11.96 -58.32
N ASN A 263 -6.20 12.81 -58.44
CA ASN A 263 -6.23 14.17 -57.90
C ASN A 263 -7.52 14.36 -57.09
N PRO A 264 -7.54 13.93 -55.82
CA PRO A 264 -8.74 14.02 -54.99
C PRO A 264 -9.09 15.48 -54.71
N THR A 265 -10.38 15.76 -54.77
CA THR A 265 -11.08 17.01 -54.43
C THR A 265 -12.27 16.65 -53.53
N TRP A 266 -12.91 17.66 -52.93
CA TRP A 266 -14.01 17.45 -51.98
C TRP A 266 -15.20 16.60 -52.45
N ASN A 267 -15.39 16.42 -53.76
CA ASN A 267 -16.45 15.63 -54.37
C ASN A 267 -15.94 14.49 -55.25
N SER A 268 -14.73 14.00 -54.99
CA SER A 268 -14.15 12.92 -55.78
C SER A 268 -14.89 11.59 -55.62
N HIS A 269 -14.73 10.75 -56.63
CA HIS A 269 -15.26 9.39 -56.68
C HIS A 269 -14.11 8.39 -56.52
N ALA A 270 -14.36 7.26 -55.86
CA ALA A 270 -13.38 6.18 -55.77
C ALA A 270 -12.92 5.72 -57.17
N SER A 271 -11.65 5.35 -57.31
CA SER A 271 -11.09 4.93 -58.60
C SER A 271 -11.55 3.55 -59.07
N ALA A 272 -12.13 2.75 -58.17
CA ALA A 272 -12.63 1.40 -58.41
C ALA A 272 -13.70 1.05 -57.36
N VAL A 273 -14.51 0.04 -57.69
CA VAL A 273 -15.53 -0.50 -56.79
C VAL A 273 -14.89 -1.41 -55.73
N HIS A 274 -15.39 -1.39 -54.50
CA HIS A 274 -15.06 -2.39 -53.47
C HIS A 274 -16.31 -3.20 -53.10
N PRO A 275 -16.43 -4.46 -53.54
CA PRO A 275 -17.69 -5.21 -53.39
C PRO A 275 -18.15 -5.36 -51.94
N ASP A 276 -19.46 -5.29 -51.70
CA ASP A 276 -20.08 -5.17 -50.37
C ASP A 276 -19.70 -6.34 -49.45
N GLY A 277 -19.61 -7.56 -50.00
CA GLY A 277 -19.17 -8.74 -49.27
C GLY A 277 -17.71 -8.69 -48.79
N SER A 278 -16.88 -7.81 -49.38
CA SER A 278 -15.53 -7.48 -48.90
C SER A 278 -15.52 -6.21 -48.04
N ALA A 279 -16.46 -5.29 -48.27
CA ALA A 279 -16.59 -4.05 -47.51
C ALA A 279 -16.85 -4.28 -46.02
N VAL A 280 -17.58 -5.35 -45.67
CA VAL A 280 -17.85 -5.74 -44.28
C VAL A 280 -16.68 -6.43 -43.59
N GLU A 281 -15.60 -6.79 -44.29
CA GLU A 281 -14.42 -7.46 -43.71
C GLU A 281 -13.33 -6.44 -43.34
N LEU A 282 -12.56 -6.71 -42.28
CA LEU A 282 -11.46 -5.82 -41.87
C LEU A 282 -10.29 -5.92 -42.86
N SER A 283 -10.12 -4.89 -43.67
CA SER A 283 -8.94 -4.70 -44.50
C SER A 283 -7.80 -4.07 -43.68
N ILE A 284 -6.57 -4.53 -43.88
CA ILE A 284 -5.40 -4.13 -43.08
C ILE A 284 -4.51 -3.19 -43.89
N PHE A 285 -4.26 -1.99 -43.33
CA PHE A 285 -3.41 -0.97 -43.91
C PHE A 285 -2.27 -0.62 -42.95
N ASN A 286 -1.04 -0.56 -43.47
CA ASN A 286 0.15 -0.23 -42.68
C ASN A 286 0.36 1.30 -42.64
N LEU A 287 0.24 1.89 -41.46
CA LEU A 287 0.44 3.32 -41.19
C LEU A 287 1.79 3.58 -40.47
N SER A 288 2.70 2.61 -40.42
CA SER A 288 3.92 2.70 -39.61
C SER A 288 4.84 3.86 -40.01
N ASN A 289 4.78 4.34 -41.25
CA ASN A 289 5.52 5.52 -41.70
C ASN A 289 4.96 6.84 -41.12
N SER A 290 3.79 6.81 -40.50
CA SER A 290 3.11 7.97 -39.90
C SER A 290 3.21 7.98 -38.37
N VAL A 291 3.92 7.03 -37.75
CA VAL A 291 4.11 6.95 -36.28
C VAL A 291 4.67 8.25 -35.70
N ASN A 292 5.58 8.92 -36.42
CA ASN A 292 6.17 10.19 -36.01
C ASN A 292 5.17 11.37 -35.97
N ARG A 293 3.95 11.19 -36.45
CA ARG A 293 2.87 12.19 -36.36
C ARG A 293 2.03 12.05 -35.10
N LEU A 294 2.14 10.93 -34.37
CA LEU A 294 1.46 10.77 -33.09
C LEU A 294 2.00 11.79 -32.08
N ARG A 295 1.12 12.30 -31.23
CA ARG A 295 1.44 13.28 -30.18
C ARG A 295 0.88 12.83 -28.84
N LEU A 296 1.44 13.39 -27.76
CA LEU A 296 0.90 13.23 -26.41
C LEU A 296 -0.43 14.01 -26.32
N GLY A 297 -1.43 13.41 -25.67
CA GLY A 297 -2.81 13.91 -25.65
C GLY A 297 -3.60 13.49 -26.89
N THR A 298 -4.49 14.37 -27.34
CA THR A 298 -5.48 14.08 -28.39
C THR A 298 -4.88 14.01 -29.78
N ASN A 299 -5.17 12.94 -30.50
CA ASN A 299 -4.82 12.68 -31.89
C ASN A 299 -6.10 12.51 -32.71
N VAL A 300 -6.01 12.74 -34.03
CA VAL A 300 -7.15 12.64 -34.95
C VAL A 300 -6.81 11.74 -36.12
N LEU A 301 -7.67 10.73 -36.34
CA LEU A 301 -7.78 10.02 -37.60
C LEU A 301 -8.91 10.67 -38.41
N ALA A 302 -8.56 11.33 -39.51
CA ALA A 302 -9.51 11.95 -40.42
C ALA A 302 -9.57 11.14 -41.72
N VAL A 303 -10.76 10.92 -42.28
CA VAL A 303 -10.94 10.06 -43.46
C VAL A 303 -11.86 10.71 -44.48
N HIS A 304 -11.41 10.73 -45.73
CA HIS A 304 -12.21 11.10 -46.88
C HIS A 304 -12.75 9.80 -47.49
N CYS A 305 -14.00 9.48 -47.17
CA CYS A 305 -14.72 8.30 -47.63
C CYS A 305 -15.35 8.62 -48.99
N MET A 306 -15.30 7.68 -49.94
CA MET A 306 -15.74 7.91 -51.30
C MET A 306 -16.49 6.74 -51.90
N ASN A 307 -17.63 7.02 -52.54
CA ASN A 307 -18.31 6.11 -53.46
C ASN A 307 -17.72 6.23 -54.87
N GLN A 308 -17.84 5.18 -55.65
CA GLN A 308 -17.44 5.13 -57.05
C GLN A 308 -18.42 5.89 -57.95
N GLN A 309 -19.68 6.02 -57.53
CA GLN A 309 -20.74 6.79 -58.18
C GLN A 309 -21.49 7.67 -57.16
N SER A 310 -22.13 8.74 -57.61
CA SER A 310 -22.89 9.64 -56.72
C SER A 310 -24.22 9.04 -56.30
N ASP A 311 -24.77 8.17 -57.12
CA ASP A 311 -26.02 7.43 -56.92
C ASP A 311 -25.78 5.98 -56.45
N SER A 312 -24.60 5.66 -55.88
CA SER A 312 -24.41 4.41 -55.14
C SER A 312 -25.43 4.30 -54.00
N ASN A 313 -25.92 3.09 -53.75
CA ASN A 313 -26.97 2.83 -52.76
C ASN A 313 -26.43 2.70 -51.33
N ASP A 314 -25.12 2.65 -51.19
CA ASP A 314 -24.43 2.36 -49.96
C ASP A 314 -23.13 3.17 -49.82
N LEU A 315 -22.63 3.25 -48.58
CA LEU A 315 -21.32 3.76 -48.20
C LEU A 315 -21.00 3.13 -46.85
N LEU A 316 -19.75 2.75 -46.62
CA LEU A 316 -19.27 2.30 -45.31
C LEU A 316 -17.85 2.79 -45.05
N PHE A 317 -17.59 3.24 -43.83
CA PHE A 317 -16.24 3.30 -43.29
C PHE A 317 -16.25 3.11 -41.77
N VAL A 318 -15.55 2.08 -41.28
CA VAL A 318 -15.42 1.74 -39.85
C VAL A 318 -13.94 1.49 -39.53
N PRO A 319 -13.27 2.35 -38.75
CA PRO A 319 -11.86 2.17 -38.41
C PRO A 319 -11.62 1.49 -37.06
N GLU A 320 -10.53 0.71 -37.00
CA GLU A 320 -9.77 0.40 -35.80
C GLU A 320 -8.32 0.82 -35.99
N LEU A 321 -7.73 1.50 -35.01
CA LEU A 321 -6.31 1.87 -35.02
C LEU A 321 -5.55 1.09 -33.97
N VAL A 322 -4.61 0.25 -34.41
CA VAL A 322 -3.78 -0.60 -33.55
C VAL A 322 -2.35 -0.09 -33.59
N ALA A 323 -1.80 0.24 -32.42
CA ALA A 323 -0.37 0.48 -32.25
C ALA A 323 0.31 -0.76 -31.69
N ALA A 324 1.53 -1.04 -32.15
CA ALA A 324 2.39 -2.01 -31.48
C ALA A 324 3.62 -1.29 -30.93
N THR A 325 3.95 -1.58 -29.67
CA THR A 325 5.21 -1.14 -29.07
C THR A 325 6.34 -2.05 -29.52
N GLY A 326 7.50 -1.48 -29.81
CA GLY A 326 8.73 -2.25 -29.99
C GLY A 326 9.16 -2.87 -28.66
N THR A 327 10.06 -3.85 -28.71
CA THR A 327 10.76 -4.28 -27.49
C THR A 327 11.47 -3.07 -26.87
N ILE A 328 11.03 -2.64 -25.68
CA ILE A 328 11.73 -1.62 -24.92
C ILE A 328 12.92 -2.32 -24.28
N ASN A 329 14.13 -2.04 -24.75
CA ASN A 329 15.34 -2.63 -24.19
C ASN A 329 15.58 -2.12 -22.76
N ALA A 330 16.23 -2.98 -21.96
CA ALA A 330 16.71 -2.60 -20.65
C ALA A 330 17.59 -1.34 -20.70
N GLY A 331 17.46 -0.48 -19.70
CA GLY A 331 18.14 0.81 -19.67
C GLY A 331 18.11 1.45 -18.28
N VAL A 332 18.47 2.72 -18.21
CA VAL A 332 18.44 3.51 -16.97
C VAL A 332 16.99 3.92 -16.68
N SER A 333 16.55 3.79 -15.42
CA SER A 333 15.23 4.26 -14.99
C SER A 333 15.16 5.79 -15.01
N PRO A 334 14.01 6.41 -15.36
CA PRO A 334 13.85 7.87 -15.26
C PRO A 334 14.05 8.44 -13.85
N SER A 335 13.80 7.65 -12.80
CA SER A 335 14.03 8.02 -11.40
C SER A 335 15.50 7.93 -10.99
N ALA A 336 16.36 7.30 -11.80
CA ALA A 336 17.74 7.04 -11.45
C ALA A 336 18.64 8.27 -11.60
N GLN A 337 19.46 8.50 -10.58
CA GLN A 337 20.49 9.53 -10.55
C GLN A 337 21.87 8.90 -10.72
N VAL A 338 22.80 9.62 -11.35
CA VAL A 338 24.21 9.18 -11.45
C VAL A 338 24.93 9.58 -10.17
N TYR A 339 25.63 8.63 -9.55
CA TYR A 339 26.45 8.91 -8.39
C TYR A 339 27.74 9.67 -8.78
N ASP A 340 27.97 10.81 -8.15
CA ASP A 340 29.09 11.72 -8.44
C ASP A 340 30.36 11.46 -7.61
N GLY A 341 30.28 10.52 -6.65
CA GLY A 341 31.39 10.18 -5.75
C GLY A 341 31.38 10.94 -4.42
N LEU A 342 30.42 11.84 -4.19
CA LEU A 342 30.26 12.55 -2.92
C LEU A 342 29.34 11.79 -1.96
N PRO A 343 29.52 11.90 -0.63
CA PRO A 343 28.58 11.31 0.31
C PRO A 343 27.17 11.90 0.16
N LEU A 344 26.16 11.05 0.29
CA LEU A 344 24.75 11.42 0.28
C LEU A 344 24.28 11.74 1.69
N ALA A 345 23.75 12.94 1.88
CA ALA A 345 23.07 13.35 3.10
C ALA A 345 21.60 12.94 3.04
N LEU A 346 21.18 11.97 3.85
CA LEU A 346 19.78 11.56 3.97
C LEU A 346 19.24 12.04 5.32
N GLY A 347 18.45 13.11 5.28
CA GLY A 347 17.80 13.71 6.46
C GLY A 347 16.42 13.13 6.76
N GLU A 348 15.94 12.21 5.93
CA GLU A 348 14.68 11.50 6.08
C GLU A 348 14.91 10.01 5.81
N SER A 349 14.02 9.19 6.33
CA SER A 349 14.07 7.75 6.12
C SER A 349 13.97 7.42 4.63
N THR A 350 14.96 6.67 4.12
CA THR A 350 15.19 6.50 2.69
C THR A 350 15.47 5.03 2.38
N ARG A 351 14.75 4.47 1.41
CA ARG A 351 15.12 3.20 0.78
C ARG A 351 16.04 3.50 -0.40
N LEU A 352 17.34 3.38 -0.18
CA LEU A 352 18.37 3.61 -1.18
C LEU A 352 18.57 2.34 -2.02
N GLN A 353 18.42 2.46 -3.34
CA GLN A 353 18.76 1.39 -4.27
C GLN A 353 19.87 1.84 -5.21
N ALA A 354 20.80 0.94 -5.54
CA ALA A 354 21.90 1.24 -6.45
C ALA A 354 22.32 0.05 -7.32
N ARG A 355 22.75 0.37 -8.55
CA ARG A 355 23.37 -0.56 -9.50
C ARG A 355 24.54 0.10 -10.22
N ALA A 356 25.46 -0.71 -10.72
CA ALA A 356 26.49 -0.28 -11.67
C ALA A 356 26.18 -0.78 -13.09
N LEU A 357 26.47 0.04 -14.09
CA LEU A 357 26.38 -0.30 -15.50
C LEU A 357 27.76 -0.21 -16.15
N ARG A 358 28.22 -1.31 -16.74
CA ARG A 358 29.50 -1.38 -17.47
C ARG A 358 29.31 -2.12 -18.79
N ASN A 359 29.62 -1.45 -19.91
CA ASN A 359 29.54 -2.03 -21.26
C ASN A 359 28.21 -2.75 -21.54
N GLY A 360 27.08 -2.15 -21.13
CA GLY A 360 25.74 -2.73 -21.29
C GLY A 360 25.35 -3.81 -20.28
N THR A 361 26.27 -4.24 -19.40
CA THR A 361 25.99 -5.22 -18.34
C THR A 361 25.68 -4.50 -17.02
N TRP A 362 24.53 -4.81 -16.43
CA TRP A 362 24.14 -4.33 -15.11
C TRP A 362 24.69 -5.24 -14.00
N SER A 363 25.11 -4.65 -12.88
CA SER A 363 25.35 -5.38 -11.63
C SER A 363 24.04 -5.88 -11.02
N ALA A 364 24.14 -6.76 -10.02
CA ALA A 364 23.02 -7.02 -9.12
C ALA A 364 22.60 -5.75 -8.35
N LEU A 365 21.37 -5.73 -7.83
CA LEU A 365 20.80 -4.63 -7.05
C LEU A 365 21.34 -4.65 -5.63
N THR A 366 21.87 -3.51 -5.19
CA THR A 366 22.09 -3.26 -3.76
C THR A 366 20.96 -2.39 -3.24
N SER A 367 20.37 -2.78 -2.11
CA SER A 367 19.27 -2.05 -1.46
C SER A 367 19.55 -1.99 0.03
N ALA A 368 19.38 -0.82 0.64
CA ALA A 368 19.41 -0.66 2.09
C ALA A 368 18.38 0.39 2.51
N ILE A 369 17.98 0.30 3.78
CA ILE A 369 17.11 1.28 4.41
C ILE A 369 17.94 2.09 5.38
N PHE A 370 17.87 3.39 5.24
CA PHE A 370 18.38 4.36 6.20
C PHE A 370 17.17 4.90 6.92
N THR A 371 17.01 4.56 8.19
CA THR A 371 15.91 5.06 9.01
C THR A 371 16.41 6.27 9.79
N VAL A 372 15.70 7.38 9.70
CA VAL A 372 15.91 8.59 10.49
C VAL A 372 14.82 8.65 11.57
N GLY A 373 15.22 8.53 12.83
CA GLY A 373 14.35 8.50 14.00
C GLY A 373 15.02 7.87 15.23
N ILE A 374 14.27 7.75 16.31
CA ILE A 374 14.70 7.08 17.56
C ILE A 374 14.04 5.70 17.71
N PRO A 375 14.68 4.72 18.37
CA PRO A 375 14.05 3.42 18.59
C PRO A 375 12.87 3.55 19.55
N ALA A 376 11.81 2.79 19.29
CA ALA A 376 10.66 2.73 20.17
C ALA A 376 11.04 2.16 21.56
N THR A 377 10.57 2.85 22.61
CA THR A 377 10.65 2.40 24.01
C THR A 377 9.32 2.66 24.70
N SER A 378 9.17 2.21 25.95
CA SER A 378 8.00 2.51 26.79
C SER A 378 7.82 4.00 27.06
N GLU A 379 8.85 4.83 26.85
CA GLU A 379 8.77 6.30 27.01
C GLU A 379 8.34 7.00 25.71
N HIS A 380 8.38 6.30 24.57
CA HIS A 380 8.12 6.91 23.26
C HIS A 380 6.78 6.50 22.66
N ILE A 381 6.30 5.29 22.94
CA ILE A 381 5.05 4.76 22.39
C ILE A 381 4.15 4.17 23.47
N ALA A 382 2.84 4.23 23.23
CA ALA A 382 1.83 3.61 24.07
C ALA A 382 0.76 2.92 23.21
N ILE A 383 0.09 1.91 23.76
CA ILE A 383 -1.18 1.43 23.19
C ILE A 383 -2.27 2.39 23.65
N SER A 384 -2.86 3.11 22.70
CA SER A 384 -3.93 4.08 22.95
C SER A 384 -5.31 3.44 22.99
N GLU A 385 -5.53 2.38 22.22
CA GLU A 385 -6.84 1.76 22.07
C GLU A 385 -6.76 0.25 21.82
N VAL A 386 -7.68 -0.49 22.44
CA VAL A 386 -7.88 -1.94 22.26
C VAL A 386 -9.35 -2.21 21.97
N HIS A 387 -9.66 -2.67 20.76
CA HIS A 387 -11.02 -3.08 20.39
C HIS A 387 -11.06 -4.60 20.20
N TYR A 388 -11.39 -5.30 21.29
CA TYR A 388 -11.32 -6.76 21.36
C TYR A 388 -12.66 -7.47 21.13
N HIS A 389 -13.78 -6.74 21.12
CA HIS A 389 -15.11 -7.32 20.89
C HIS A 389 -16.02 -6.35 20.11
N PRO A 390 -15.83 -6.23 18.78
CA PRO A 390 -16.73 -5.47 17.92
C PRO A 390 -18.18 -5.95 18.01
N LEU A 391 -19.15 -5.06 17.75
CA LEU A 391 -20.56 -5.46 17.69
C LEU A 391 -20.81 -6.40 16.50
N GLY A 392 -21.41 -7.56 16.80
CA GLY A 392 -21.71 -8.58 15.79
C GLY A 392 -20.49 -9.42 15.43
N GLU A 393 -20.59 -10.18 14.34
CA GLU A 393 -19.57 -11.17 13.93
C GLU A 393 -18.58 -10.58 12.88
N SER A 394 -18.34 -9.27 12.92
CA SER A 394 -17.46 -8.60 11.95
C SER A 394 -16.00 -8.65 12.42
N PRO A 395 -15.03 -9.12 11.61
CA PRO A 395 -13.63 -9.27 12.01
C PRO A 395 -12.89 -7.94 11.95
N THR A 396 -13.30 -7.01 12.83
CA THR A 396 -12.84 -5.62 12.88
C THR A 396 -12.13 -5.29 14.19
N GLU A 397 -11.64 -6.32 14.90
CA GLU A 397 -10.80 -6.12 16.09
C GLU A 397 -9.53 -5.35 15.71
N PHE A 398 -9.03 -4.51 16.61
CA PHE A 398 -7.78 -3.77 16.38
C PHE A 398 -7.03 -3.39 17.66
N LEU A 399 -5.73 -3.17 17.49
CA LEU A 399 -4.85 -2.49 18.44
C LEU A 399 -4.37 -1.20 17.79
N GLU A 400 -4.35 -0.11 18.56
CA GLU A 400 -3.79 1.16 18.14
C GLU A 400 -2.59 1.54 19.01
N LEU A 401 -1.52 1.98 18.36
CA LEU A 401 -0.37 2.58 19.00
C LEU A 401 -0.32 4.08 18.68
N ILE A 402 0.16 4.87 19.64
CA ILE A 402 0.43 6.30 19.48
C ILE A 402 1.87 6.62 19.85
N ASN A 403 2.50 7.53 19.11
CA ASN A 403 3.76 8.15 19.51
C ASN A 403 3.47 9.28 20.53
N ILE A 404 3.89 9.06 21.77
CA ILE A 404 3.72 10.01 22.89
C ILE A 404 4.93 10.94 23.07
N SER A 405 5.96 10.79 22.23
CA SER A 405 7.17 11.61 22.26
C SER A 405 7.13 12.78 21.28
N GLY A 406 8.13 13.67 21.38
CA GLY A 406 8.36 14.77 20.45
C GLY A 406 9.24 14.43 19.24
N GLU A 407 9.64 13.16 19.08
CA GLU A 407 10.57 12.71 18.04
C GLU A 407 9.89 11.71 17.07
N VAL A 408 10.46 11.51 15.88
CA VAL A 408 10.01 10.43 14.97
C VAL A 408 10.50 9.09 15.51
N VAL A 409 9.58 8.14 15.73
CA VAL A 409 9.88 6.84 16.31
C VAL A 409 9.91 5.74 15.24
N ASP A 410 10.95 4.91 15.26
CA ASP A 410 11.05 3.72 14.42
C ASP A 410 10.39 2.51 15.10
N LEU A 411 9.36 1.97 14.43
CA LEU A 411 8.65 0.75 14.83
C LEU A 411 9.15 -0.48 14.08
N THR A 412 10.12 -0.36 13.18
CA THR A 412 10.58 -1.45 12.31
C THR A 412 10.99 -2.68 13.11
N GLY A 413 10.33 -3.81 12.83
CA GLY A 413 10.66 -5.10 13.45
C GLY A 413 10.22 -5.24 14.91
N LEU A 414 9.48 -4.28 15.48
CA LEU A 414 8.73 -4.51 16.72
C LEU A 414 7.75 -5.65 16.50
N SER A 415 7.53 -6.48 17.51
CA SER A 415 6.67 -7.64 17.39
C SER A 415 5.81 -7.87 18.62
N PHE A 416 4.60 -8.37 18.39
CA PHE A 416 3.72 -8.86 19.45
C PHE A 416 4.04 -10.33 19.74
N SER A 417 4.28 -10.65 21.02
CA SER A 417 4.55 -12.02 21.48
C SER A 417 3.38 -12.65 22.24
N ASN A 418 2.44 -11.84 22.72
CA ASN A 418 1.19 -12.25 23.36
C ASN A 418 0.05 -11.33 22.92
N GLY A 419 -1.17 -11.85 22.85
CA GLY A 419 -2.31 -11.15 22.25
C GLY A 419 -2.51 -11.62 20.82
N ILE A 420 -1.87 -10.89 19.92
CA ILE A 420 -1.85 -11.16 18.48
C ILE A 420 -0.46 -11.58 18.04
N GLU A 421 -0.37 -12.17 16.86
CA GLU A 421 0.90 -12.30 16.15
C GLU A 421 1.00 -11.21 15.09
N PHE A 422 1.97 -10.32 15.22
CA PHE A 422 2.26 -9.30 14.23
C PHE A 422 3.69 -8.80 14.40
N THR A 423 4.37 -8.49 13.30
CA THR A 423 5.66 -7.83 13.29
C THR A 423 5.57 -6.63 12.36
N PHE A 424 5.91 -5.45 12.87
CA PHE A 424 5.88 -4.23 12.10
C PHE A 424 6.85 -4.32 10.91
N PRO A 425 6.39 -3.97 9.69
CA PRO A 425 7.20 -4.09 8.50
C PRO A 425 8.39 -3.12 8.53
N GLU A 426 9.33 -3.35 7.60
CA GLU A 426 10.46 -2.44 7.41
C GLU A 426 9.98 -1.02 7.07
N VAL A 427 10.69 -0.02 7.60
CA VAL A 427 10.39 1.41 7.38
C VAL A 427 9.03 1.82 7.97
N THR A 428 8.67 1.26 9.13
CA THR A 428 7.50 1.75 9.86
C THR A 428 7.93 2.87 10.81
N LEU A 429 7.49 4.09 10.52
CA LEU A 429 7.79 5.28 11.32
C LEU A 429 6.51 5.88 11.85
N LEU A 430 6.60 6.49 13.02
CA LEU A 430 5.50 7.18 13.65
C LEU A 430 5.96 8.57 14.11
N SER A 431 5.45 9.62 13.50
CA SER A 431 5.79 11.01 13.86
C SER A 431 5.12 11.40 15.20
N PRO A 432 5.54 12.51 15.84
CA PRO A 432 4.97 12.95 17.11
C PRO A 432 3.44 13.05 17.09
N GLY A 433 2.76 12.36 18.01
CA GLY A 433 1.30 12.31 18.10
C GLY A 433 0.58 11.47 17.04
N GLU A 434 1.28 10.91 16.06
CA GLU A 434 0.68 10.03 15.06
C GLU A 434 0.26 8.68 15.68
N ARG A 435 -0.76 8.09 15.07
CA ARG A 435 -1.35 6.81 15.46
C ARG A 435 -1.20 5.79 14.33
N ILE A 436 -1.06 4.52 14.70
CA ILE A 436 -0.96 3.43 13.74
C ILE A 436 -1.75 2.21 14.23
N LEU A 437 -2.43 1.55 13.30
CA LEU A 437 -3.38 0.48 13.56
C LEU A 437 -2.80 -0.89 13.15
N VAL A 438 -3.01 -1.88 14.00
CA VAL A 438 -2.88 -3.29 13.64
C VAL A 438 -4.27 -3.91 13.75
N VAL A 439 -4.78 -4.46 12.66
CA VAL A 439 -6.19 -4.85 12.53
C VAL A 439 -6.34 -6.36 12.33
N GLU A 440 -7.49 -6.94 12.63
CA GLU A 440 -7.74 -8.35 12.37
C GLU A 440 -7.84 -8.64 10.86
N ASN A 441 -8.63 -7.84 10.14
CA ASN A 441 -8.82 -7.98 8.71
C ASN A 441 -8.92 -6.60 8.03
N ILE A 442 -7.96 -6.29 7.15
CA ILE A 442 -7.87 -4.98 6.50
C ILE A 442 -9.14 -4.66 5.70
N THR A 443 -9.63 -5.59 4.88
CA THR A 443 -10.81 -5.34 4.04
C THR A 443 -12.07 -5.11 4.86
N ALA A 444 -12.32 -5.93 5.89
CA ALA A 444 -13.48 -5.75 6.76
C ALA A 444 -13.39 -4.45 7.56
N PHE A 445 -12.19 -4.12 8.05
CA PHE A 445 -11.93 -2.88 8.76
C PHE A 445 -12.16 -1.64 7.88
N GLU A 446 -11.66 -1.63 6.65
CA GLU A 446 -11.87 -0.55 5.69
C GLU A 446 -13.34 -0.39 5.27
N ILE A 447 -14.11 -1.48 5.22
CA ILE A 447 -15.57 -1.42 4.98
C ILE A 447 -16.27 -0.74 6.16
N ALA A 448 -15.84 -1.03 7.40
CA ALA A 448 -16.47 -0.50 8.60
C ALA A 448 -16.08 0.96 8.90
N TYR A 449 -14.80 1.32 8.71
CA TYR A 449 -14.23 2.60 9.14
C TYR A 449 -13.81 3.53 7.99
N GLY A 450 -13.81 3.04 6.74
CA GLY A 450 -13.39 3.79 5.55
C GLY A 450 -11.94 3.52 5.12
N LEU A 451 -11.60 4.00 3.93
CA LEU A 451 -10.26 3.87 3.33
C LEU A 451 -9.31 4.96 3.84
N GLY A 452 -8.00 4.68 3.83
CA GLY A 452 -6.95 5.67 4.06
C GLY A 452 -6.52 5.85 5.52
N LEU A 453 -7.00 5.01 6.43
CA LEU A 453 -6.50 4.97 7.82
C LEU A 453 -5.08 4.35 7.88
N PRO A 454 -4.25 4.74 8.87
CA PRO A 454 -2.85 4.31 8.97
C PRO A 454 -2.73 2.86 9.49
N ILE A 455 -3.01 1.89 8.62
CA ILE A 455 -2.95 0.46 8.95
C ILE A 455 -1.55 -0.09 8.67
N ALA A 456 -0.85 -0.57 9.70
CA ALA A 456 0.45 -1.24 9.58
C ALA A 456 0.34 -2.63 8.92
N GLY A 457 -0.77 -3.32 9.16
CA GLY A 457 -1.05 -4.64 8.61
C GLY A 457 -2.11 -5.39 9.41
N SER A 458 -2.30 -6.67 9.05
CA SER A 458 -3.25 -7.55 9.73
C SER A 458 -2.59 -8.47 10.75
N PHE A 459 -3.36 -8.93 11.73
CA PHE A 459 -2.98 -10.06 12.59
C PHE A 459 -2.56 -11.26 11.72
N ALA A 460 -1.53 -12.00 12.17
CA ALA A 460 -0.98 -13.15 11.47
C ALA A 460 -1.49 -14.47 12.06
N ASN A 461 -1.32 -15.56 11.30
CA ASN A 461 -1.61 -16.94 11.74
C ASN A 461 -3.01 -17.18 12.33
N GLY A 462 -3.98 -16.33 11.98
CA GLY A 462 -5.35 -16.42 12.48
C GLY A 462 -5.50 -16.09 13.97
N THR A 463 -4.54 -15.39 14.57
CA THR A 463 -4.70 -14.86 15.93
C THR A 463 -5.77 -13.78 15.96
N ARG A 464 -6.45 -13.67 17.10
CA ARG A 464 -7.49 -12.67 17.39
C ARG A 464 -7.40 -12.30 18.87
N LEU A 465 -7.97 -11.17 19.25
CA LEU A 465 -8.08 -10.76 20.64
C LEU A 465 -9.16 -11.61 21.36
N SER A 466 -8.94 -11.87 22.65
CA SER A 466 -9.83 -12.63 23.51
C SER A 466 -10.92 -11.73 24.11
N ASN A 467 -12.18 -12.09 23.89
CA ASN A 467 -13.32 -11.39 24.50
C ASN A 467 -13.29 -11.44 26.04
N GLY A 468 -12.74 -12.51 26.62
CA GLY A 468 -12.59 -12.68 28.08
C GLY A 468 -11.35 -12.04 28.69
N GLY A 469 -10.61 -11.23 27.92
CA GLY A 469 -9.33 -10.67 28.35
C GLY A 469 -8.12 -11.57 28.08
N GLU A 470 -6.97 -10.95 27.86
CA GLU A 470 -5.69 -11.64 27.72
C GLU A 470 -4.50 -10.71 27.97
N ARG A 471 -3.28 -11.25 27.84
CA ARG A 471 -2.03 -10.49 27.97
C ARG A 471 -1.60 -9.99 26.60
N ILE A 472 -1.26 -8.70 26.50
CA ILE A 472 -0.64 -8.09 25.34
C ILE A 472 0.81 -7.78 25.68
N THR A 473 1.73 -8.19 24.82
CA THR A 473 3.17 -7.92 24.98
C THR A 473 3.77 -7.48 23.66
N LEU A 474 4.36 -6.28 23.64
CA LEU A 474 5.12 -5.73 22.51
C LEU A 474 6.60 -5.74 22.84
N LEU A 475 7.40 -6.28 21.93
CA LEU A 475 8.84 -6.39 22.03
C LEU A 475 9.51 -5.48 20.99
N ALA A 476 10.62 -4.87 21.38
CA ALA A 476 11.58 -4.29 20.46
C ALA A 476 12.25 -5.38 19.62
N ARG A 477 12.92 -4.98 18.54
CA ARG A 477 13.62 -5.89 17.62
C ARG A 477 14.67 -6.78 18.29
N ASP A 478 15.28 -6.31 19.37
CA ASP A 478 16.28 -7.05 20.15
C ASP A 478 15.68 -7.97 21.24
N GLY A 479 14.35 -8.02 21.33
CA GLY A 479 13.60 -8.80 22.31
C GLY A 479 13.32 -8.06 23.63
N THR A 480 13.76 -6.81 23.78
CA THR A 480 13.43 -5.99 24.96
C THR A 480 11.94 -5.72 25.02
N THR A 481 11.32 -5.90 26.19
CA THR A 481 9.90 -5.60 26.38
C THR A 481 9.65 -4.09 26.36
N ILE A 482 8.81 -3.62 25.44
CA ILE A 482 8.35 -2.23 25.37
C ILE A 482 7.09 -2.05 26.20
N LEU A 483 6.12 -2.95 26.06
CA LEU A 483 4.90 -2.92 26.87
C LEU A 483 4.44 -4.33 27.21
N ASP A 484 3.83 -4.48 28.38
CA ASP A 484 3.34 -5.75 28.88
C ASP A 484 2.21 -5.51 29.89
N PHE A 485 0.97 -5.81 29.50
CA PHE A 485 -0.18 -5.71 30.38
C PHE A 485 -1.24 -6.76 30.05
N ARG A 486 -2.21 -6.92 30.95
CA ARG A 486 -3.37 -7.79 30.76
C ARG A 486 -4.65 -6.98 30.87
N TYR A 487 -5.45 -6.95 29.83
CA TYR A 487 -6.82 -6.43 29.90
C TYR A 487 -7.79 -7.52 30.36
N ARG A 488 -8.97 -7.09 30.84
CA ARG A 488 -10.09 -7.95 31.21
C ARG A 488 -11.41 -7.30 30.80
N ASP A 489 -12.44 -8.11 30.72
CA ASP A 489 -13.84 -7.76 30.45
C ASP A 489 -14.65 -7.50 31.73
N SER A 490 -14.04 -7.68 32.91
CA SER A 490 -14.70 -7.56 34.20
C SER A 490 -14.11 -6.44 35.06
N HIS A 491 -14.92 -5.89 35.97
CA HIS A 491 -14.48 -4.95 37.00
C HIS A 491 -13.14 -5.38 37.65
N PRO A 492 -12.18 -4.45 37.85
CA PRO A 492 -12.28 -2.99 37.68
C PRO A 492 -12.12 -2.45 36.24
N TRP A 493 -11.93 -3.30 35.24
CA TRP A 493 -11.90 -2.86 33.84
C TRP A 493 -13.30 -2.38 33.39
N PRO A 494 -13.39 -1.48 32.39
CA PRO A 494 -14.67 -1.16 31.76
C PRO A 494 -15.28 -2.44 31.16
N GLN A 495 -16.55 -2.71 31.46
CA GLN A 495 -17.25 -3.91 30.95
C GLN A 495 -17.93 -3.67 29.59
N ALA A 496 -18.26 -2.41 29.30
CA ALA A 496 -18.98 -2.03 28.10
C ALA A 496 -18.28 -2.42 26.78
N PRO A 497 -16.93 -2.50 26.69
CA PRO A 497 -16.27 -3.06 25.51
C PRO A 497 -16.67 -4.49 25.17
N ASP A 498 -16.97 -5.34 26.16
CA ASP A 498 -17.48 -6.70 25.93
C ASP A 498 -19.01 -6.73 25.71
N GLU A 499 -19.75 -5.84 26.37
CA GLU A 499 -21.22 -5.90 26.40
C GLU A 499 -21.89 -5.14 25.24
N THR A 500 -21.32 -4.00 24.82
CA THR A 500 -21.92 -3.06 23.87
C THR A 500 -20.99 -2.71 22.70
N GLY A 501 -19.81 -3.34 22.64
CA GLY A 501 -18.83 -3.24 21.55
C GLY A 501 -18.13 -1.90 21.41
N GLN A 502 -18.07 -1.12 22.49
CA GLN A 502 -17.11 -0.02 22.67
C GLN A 502 -15.67 -0.57 22.69
N SER A 503 -14.66 0.28 22.57
CA SER A 503 -13.25 -0.09 22.73
C SER A 503 -12.73 0.34 24.10
N LEU A 504 -11.61 -0.24 24.53
CA LEU A 504 -10.83 0.25 25.66
C LEU A 504 -9.93 1.40 25.21
N ILE A 505 -10.08 2.57 25.81
CA ILE A 505 -9.25 3.76 25.56
C ILE A 505 -8.33 4.00 26.76
N LEU A 506 -7.02 4.10 26.52
CA LEU A 506 -6.05 4.48 27.54
C LEU A 506 -6.10 5.99 27.75
N VAL A 507 -6.49 6.42 28.95
CA VAL A 507 -6.62 7.84 29.29
C VAL A 507 -5.23 8.43 29.52
N ALA A 508 -4.87 9.51 28.82
CA ALA A 508 -3.53 10.12 28.85
C ALA A 508 -2.37 9.11 28.68
N PRO A 509 -2.20 8.52 27.47
CA PRO A 509 -1.26 7.44 27.21
C PRO A 509 0.21 7.68 27.61
N GLY A 510 0.64 8.95 27.70
CA GLY A 510 2.00 9.32 28.14
C GLY A 510 2.20 9.38 29.66
N GLU A 511 1.12 9.35 30.44
CA GLU A 511 1.15 9.50 31.91
C GLU A 511 0.58 8.28 32.63
N SER A 512 -0.35 7.57 31.98
CA SER A 512 -1.09 6.47 32.58
C SER A 512 -0.49 5.10 32.28
N PRO A 513 -0.20 4.27 33.31
CA PRO A 513 0.30 2.92 33.09
C PRO A 513 -0.81 1.99 32.55
N PRO A 514 -0.62 1.30 31.42
CA PRO A 514 -1.64 0.42 30.84
C PRO A 514 -1.94 -0.81 31.69
N SER A 515 -1.06 -1.16 32.65
CA SER A 515 -1.31 -2.21 33.63
C SER A 515 -2.35 -1.83 34.69
N ASN A 516 -2.70 -0.55 34.83
CA ASN A 516 -3.71 -0.10 35.78
C ASN A 516 -5.10 -0.09 35.12
N PRO A 517 -6.07 -0.92 35.56
CA PRO A 517 -7.43 -0.93 34.99
C PRO A 517 -8.17 0.41 35.09
N LEU A 518 -7.81 1.25 36.06
CA LEU A 518 -8.43 2.57 36.23
C LEU A 518 -7.91 3.61 35.23
N SER A 519 -6.80 3.33 34.56
CA SER A 519 -6.28 4.16 33.46
C SER A 519 -7.05 3.95 32.15
N TRP A 520 -7.92 2.96 32.08
CA TRP A 520 -8.73 2.67 30.91
C TRP A 520 -10.17 3.12 31.10
N ARG A 521 -10.79 3.59 30.02
CA ARG A 521 -12.24 3.83 29.94
C ARG A 521 -12.80 3.17 28.68
N ALA A 522 -14.13 3.08 28.58
CA ALA A 522 -14.77 2.77 27.31
C ALA A 522 -14.73 3.98 26.35
N SER A 523 -14.67 3.75 25.04
CA SER A 523 -15.00 4.75 24.02
C SER A 523 -16.45 5.23 24.20
N ILE A 524 -16.79 6.44 23.74
CA ILE A 524 -18.15 6.96 23.81
C ILE A 524 -19.10 6.10 22.97
N LEU A 525 -18.69 5.72 21.76
CA LEU A 525 -19.51 4.96 20.81
C LEU A 525 -18.95 3.55 20.59
N PRO A 526 -19.82 2.57 20.26
CA PRO A 526 -19.38 1.27 19.75
C PRO A 526 -18.52 1.44 18.49
N GLY A 527 -17.54 0.56 18.31
CA GLY A 527 -16.56 0.65 17.21
C GLY A 527 -15.31 1.47 17.53
N GLY A 528 -15.28 2.16 18.68
CA GLY A 528 -14.09 2.92 19.07
C GLY A 528 -13.82 4.14 18.18
N ASN A 529 -12.58 4.64 18.20
CA ASN A 529 -12.20 5.86 17.50
C ASN A 529 -10.87 5.71 16.74
N PRO A 530 -10.73 4.72 15.84
CA PRO A 530 -9.46 4.41 15.19
C PRO A 530 -8.87 5.64 14.48
N SER A 531 -7.56 5.82 14.67
CA SER A 531 -6.75 6.96 14.23
C SER A 531 -7.14 8.32 14.83
N SER A 532 -7.97 8.36 15.89
CA SER A 532 -8.45 9.60 16.49
C SER A 532 -8.65 9.47 18.00
N SER A 533 -9.38 10.42 18.61
CA SER A 533 -9.78 10.33 20.01
C SER A 533 -11.12 11.02 20.20
N ASP A 534 -11.94 10.46 21.07
CA ASP A 534 -13.19 11.06 21.56
C ASP A 534 -12.97 11.87 22.85
N SER A 535 -11.72 12.09 23.28
CA SER A 535 -11.40 12.96 24.40
C SER A 535 -11.80 14.40 24.11
N ILE A 536 -12.32 15.08 25.12
CA ILE A 536 -12.52 16.53 25.10
C ILE A 536 -11.48 17.21 25.98
N SER A 537 -11.28 18.52 25.81
CA SER A 537 -10.36 19.31 26.61
C SER A 537 -11.09 20.38 27.41
N PHE A 538 -10.61 20.67 28.61
CA PHE A 538 -11.09 21.78 29.42
C PHE A 538 -10.60 23.12 28.85
N LEU A 539 -11.52 24.01 28.51
CA LEU A 539 -11.21 25.35 28.01
C LEU A 539 -11.52 26.41 29.09
N ALA A 540 -10.49 26.94 29.73
CA ALA A 540 -10.62 27.98 30.74
C ALA A 540 -11.08 29.31 30.08
N GLY A 541 -12.35 29.68 30.21
CA GLY A 541 -12.88 30.94 29.67
C GLY A 541 -14.39 31.00 29.51
N ASP A 542 -15.02 29.85 29.27
CA ASP A 542 -16.47 29.72 29.38
C ASP A 542 -16.84 29.66 30.87
N SER A 543 -18.02 30.12 31.25
CA SER A 543 -18.52 30.10 32.64
C SER A 543 -18.66 28.68 33.26
N GLN A 544 -18.07 27.66 32.63
CA GLN A 544 -18.04 26.27 33.03
C GLN A 544 -17.00 26.05 34.13
N SER A 545 -17.42 25.50 35.27
CA SER A 545 -16.49 25.07 36.30
C SER A 545 -15.82 23.75 35.92
N ILE A 546 -14.62 23.48 36.46
CA ILE A 546 -13.96 22.16 36.33
C ILE A 546 -14.87 21.00 36.79
N LEU A 547 -15.76 21.27 37.74
CA LEU A 547 -16.76 20.31 38.21
C LEU A 547 -17.79 20.01 37.13
N ASP A 548 -18.35 21.02 36.47
CA ASP A 548 -19.34 20.84 35.38
C ASP A 548 -18.73 20.25 34.11
N TYR A 549 -17.41 20.36 33.98
CA TYR A 549 -16.64 19.75 32.91
C TYR A 549 -16.44 18.25 33.14
N ALA A 550 -15.89 17.89 34.31
CA ALA A 550 -15.58 16.50 34.66
C ALA A 550 -16.82 15.69 35.04
N LEU A 551 -17.83 16.34 35.60
CA LEU A 551 -19.11 15.75 35.97
C LEU A 551 -20.20 16.15 34.95
N THR A 552 -21.37 15.58 35.11
CA THR A 552 -22.59 16.00 34.40
C THR A 552 -23.29 17.13 35.17
N GLU A 553 -24.11 17.96 34.50
CA GLU A 553 -24.90 19.02 35.16
C GLU A 553 -25.76 18.46 36.32
N ASP A 554 -26.26 17.24 36.15
CA ASP A 554 -26.74 16.39 37.24
C ASP A 554 -25.74 15.26 37.46
N SER A 555 -24.74 15.50 38.29
CA SER A 555 -23.73 14.48 38.67
C SER A 555 -24.36 13.23 39.28
N GLY A 556 -25.63 13.28 39.69
CA GLY A 556 -26.31 12.18 40.36
C GLY A 556 -25.61 11.77 41.66
N LEU A 557 -24.81 12.67 42.27
CA LEU A 557 -24.07 12.40 43.50
C LEU A 557 -25.05 12.04 44.61
N HIS A 558 -25.05 10.77 45.00
CA HIS A 558 -26.05 10.22 45.91
C HIS A 558 -25.46 9.17 46.83
N PHE A 559 -25.88 9.19 48.10
CA PHE A 559 -25.60 8.13 49.06
C PHE A 559 -26.81 7.21 49.20
N SER A 560 -26.58 5.91 49.02
CA SER A 560 -27.58 4.87 49.21
C SER A 560 -27.08 3.77 50.15
N ILE A 561 -27.98 2.91 50.60
CA ILE A 561 -27.63 1.67 51.29
C ILE A 561 -28.00 0.51 50.37
N VAL A 562 -27.04 -0.33 50.03
CA VAL A 562 -27.21 -1.53 49.19
C VAL A 562 -26.65 -2.70 49.97
N GLU A 563 -27.48 -3.69 50.29
CA GLU A 563 -27.07 -4.91 51.03
C GLU A 563 -26.28 -4.60 52.31
N ASP A 564 -26.78 -3.66 53.12
CA ASP A 564 -26.17 -3.15 54.37
C ASP A 564 -24.84 -2.39 54.21
N LEU A 565 -24.39 -2.12 52.99
CA LEU A 565 -23.24 -1.27 52.69
C LEU A 565 -23.69 0.15 52.35
N SER A 566 -23.01 1.15 52.90
CA SER A 566 -23.15 2.53 52.45
C SER A 566 -22.46 2.71 51.11
N VAL A 567 -23.15 3.20 50.09
CA VAL A 567 -22.64 3.36 48.73
C VAL A 567 -22.74 4.81 48.29
N LEU A 568 -21.63 5.38 47.83
CA LEU A 568 -21.61 6.66 47.12
C LEU A 568 -21.66 6.38 45.62
N SER A 569 -22.61 7.00 44.93
CA SER A 569 -22.73 6.92 43.47
C SER A 569 -22.61 8.30 42.85
N PHE A 570 -21.94 8.41 41.70
CA PHE A 570 -21.86 9.66 40.92
C PHE A 570 -21.51 9.36 39.46
N ARG A 571 -21.84 10.29 38.57
CA ARG A 571 -21.52 10.23 37.15
C ARG A 571 -20.39 11.19 36.80
N THR A 572 -19.47 10.70 35.97
CA THR A 572 -18.48 11.54 35.30
C THR A 572 -18.76 11.56 33.81
N ARG A 573 -18.28 12.60 33.12
CA ARG A 573 -18.20 12.63 31.67
C ARG A 573 -17.06 11.72 31.23
N SER A 574 -17.33 10.69 30.43
CA SER A 574 -16.32 9.68 30.07
C SER A 574 -15.16 10.28 29.27
N ALA A 575 -15.45 11.26 28.41
CA ALA A 575 -14.50 11.88 27.50
C ALA A 575 -13.55 12.92 28.14
N ALA A 576 -13.77 13.30 29.41
CA ALA A 576 -12.99 14.33 30.08
C ALA A 576 -11.65 13.77 30.60
N ASP A 577 -10.79 13.35 29.67
CA ASP A 577 -9.56 12.59 29.95
C ASP A 577 -8.47 13.38 30.69
N ASP A 578 -8.52 14.71 30.55
CA ASP A 578 -7.65 15.66 31.25
C ASP A 578 -8.19 16.02 32.65
N ALA A 579 -9.31 15.44 33.10
CA ALA A 579 -9.82 15.59 34.46
C ALA A 579 -9.81 14.27 35.23
N THR A 580 -9.33 14.32 36.48
CA THR A 580 -9.36 13.20 37.41
C THR A 580 -10.33 13.49 38.55
N VAL A 581 -11.26 12.55 38.79
CA VAL A 581 -12.25 12.64 39.87
C VAL A 581 -11.86 11.67 40.98
N TRP A 582 -11.49 12.22 42.14
CA TRP A 582 -11.16 11.48 43.35
C TRP A 582 -12.36 11.44 44.30
N VAL A 583 -12.57 10.30 44.96
CA VAL A 583 -13.43 10.21 46.13
C VAL A 583 -12.56 10.33 47.36
N GLU A 584 -12.84 11.30 48.23
CA GLU A 584 -12.15 11.45 49.50
C GLU A 584 -13.12 11.23 50.65
N VAL A 585 -12.66 10.58 51.71
CA VAL A 585 -13.42 10.34 52.94
C VAL A 585 -12.78 11.07 54.12
N SER A 586 -13.61 11.48 55.08
CA SER A 586 -13.15 12.16 56.29
C SER A 586 -13.95 11.72 57.53
N PRO A 587 -13.28 11.57 58.68
CA PRO A 587 -13.95 11.35 59.95
C PRO A 587 -14.46 12.64 60.61
N ASP A 588 -13.94 13.82 60.21
CA ASP A 588 -14.10 15.07 60.98
C ASP A 588 -14.17 16.36 60.12
N LEU A 589 -14.26 16.24 58.79
CA LEU A 589 -14.18 17.31 57.78
C LEU A 589 -12.84 18.05 57.70
N ARG A 590 -11.82 17.65 58.46
CA ARG A 590 -10.50 18.29 58.49
C ARG A 590 -9.44 17.41 57.85
N ALA A 591 -9.35 16.15 58.27
CA ALA A 591 -8.45 15.17 57.69
C ALA A 591 -9.18 14.45 56.55
N TRP A 592 -8.67 14.58 55.33
CA TRP A 592 -9.20 13.91 54.13
C TRP A 592 -8.19 12.89 53.63
N THR A 593 -8.69 11.74 53.20
CA THR A 593 -7.89 10.69 52.57
C THR A 593 -8.64 10.15 51.37
N ASP A 594 -7.93 9.85 50.29
CA ASP A 594 -8.52 9.22 49.10
C ASP A 594 -9.14 7.86 49.49
N ALA A 595 -10.28 7.54 48.91
CA ALA A 595 -10.91 6.24 49.03
C ALA A 595 -9.99 5.19 48.37
N PRO A 596 -9.77 4.04 49.03
CA PRO A 596 -8.91 3.00 48.47
C PRO A 596 -9.54 2.43 47.19
N THR A 597 -8.73 1.94 46.25
CA THR A 597 -9.23 1.42 44.97
C THR A 597 -10.22 0.26 45.15
N GLU A 598 -10.04 -0.55 46.20
CA GLU A 598 -10.95 -1.65 46.56
C GLU A 598 -12.34 -1.16 47.01
N ALA A 599 -12.48 0.13 47.33
CA ALA A 599 -13.79 0.71 47.62
C ALA A 599 -14.64 0.89 46.35
N LEU A 600 -14.02 1.01 45.16
CA LEU A 600 -14.75 1.05 43.90
C LEU A 600 -15.36 -0.33 43.64
N ILE A 601 -16.68 -0.40 43.53
CA ILE A 601 -17.41 -1.66 43.33
C ILE A 601 -18.01 -1.81 41.94
N SER A 602 -18.30 -0.71 41.23
CA SER A 602 -18.69 -0.77 39.82
C SER A 602 -18.37 0.52 39.07
N ARG A 603 -18.18 0.37 37.76
CA ARG A 603 -17.97 1.45 36.79
C ARG A 603 -18.72 1.09 35.52
N GLU A 604 -19.86 1.74 35.30
CA GLU A 604 -20.80 1.42 34.22
C GLU A 604 -20.84 2.58 33.23
N SER A 605 -20.42 2.33 31.99
CA SER A 605 -20.49 3.32 30.92
C SER A 605 -21.91 3.37 30.35
N GLY A 606 -22.49 4.57 30.34
CA GLY A 606 -23.81 4.84 29.79
C GLY A 606 -23.75 5.23 28.30
N PRO A 607 -24.86 5.07 27.57
CA PRO A 607 -24.96 5.45 26.16
C PRO A 607 -24.95 6.98 25.94
N ASP A 608 -25.04 7.77 27.01
CA ASP A 608 -24.99 9.23 27.02
C ASP A 608 -23.56 9.79 27.11
N GLY A 609 -22.54 8.94 27.00
CA GLY A 609 -21.13 9.35 27.14
C GLY A 609 -20.73 9.65 28.59
N THR A 610 -21.51 9.17 29.55
CA THR A 610 -21.22 9.30 30.98
C THR A 610 -20.81 7.95 31.57
N THR A 611 -20.10 7.95 32.68
CA THR A 611 -19.77 6.73 33.42
C THR A 611 -20.25 6.86 34.85
N LEU A 612 -21.05 5.90 35.30
CA LEU A 612 -21.55 5.80 36.66
C LEU A 612 -20.55 5.03 37.53
N TYR A 613 -20.03 5.70 38.55
CA TYR A 613 -19.15 5.12 39.54
C TYR A 613 -19.92 4.80 40.81
N ARG A 614 -19.62 3.65 41.43
CA ARG A 614 -20.13 3.28 42.75
C ARG A 614 -18.98 2.90 43.66
N PHE A 615 -18.92 3.53 44.83
CA PHE A 615 -17.93 3.28 45.86
C PHE A 615 -18.62 2.84 47.15
N THR A 616 -18.12 1.77 47.77
CA THR A 616 -18.44 1.47 49.16
C THR A 616 -17.81 2.52 50.07
N MET A 617 -18.59 2.95 51.05
CA MET A 617 -18.16 3.90 52.07
C MET A 617 -17.96 3.13 53.38
N PRO A 618 -16.95 3.49 54.19
CA PRO A 618 -16.76 2.88 55.49
C PRO A 618 -18.04 2.94 56.30
N SER A 619 -18.53 1.78 56.78
CA SER A 619 -19.73 1.75 57.62
C SER A 619 -19.54 2.65 58.84
N PRO A 620 -20.51 3.50 59.16
CA PRO A 620 -20.42 4.31 60.37
C PRO A 620 -20.36 3.37 61.58
N GLN A 621 -19.26 3.42 62.35
CA GLN A 621 -19.26 2.86 63.70
C GLN A 621 -20.33 3.60 64.52
N ARG A 622 -21.00 2.91 65.44
CA ARG A 622 -22.00 3.56 66.31
C ARG A 622 -21.40 4.84 66.90
N ASP A 623 -22.08 5.96 66.68
CA ASP A 623 -21.77 7.31 67.15
C ASP A 623 -20.67 8.10 66.41
N LEU A 624 -20.22 7.66 65.22
CA LEU A 624 -19.28 8.41 64.37
C LEU A 624 -19.90 8.78 63.01
N VAL A 625 -20.04 10.08 62.74
CA VAL A 625 -20.40 10.59 61.40
C VAL A 625 -19.17 10.47 60.48
N ARG A 626 -19.38 9.97 59.26
CA ARG A 626 -18.38 9.94 58.19
C ARG A 626 -18.83 10.86 57.07
N PHE A 627 -17.87 11.55 56.46
CA PHE A 627 -18.10 12.47 55.35
C PHE A 627 -17.38 11.93 54.11
N ALA A 628 -17.93 12.18 52.92
CA ALA A 628 -17.21 11.99 51.67
C ALA A 628 -17.41 13.20 50.77
N ARG A 629 -16.44 13.45 49.88
CA ARG A 629 -16.51 14.48 48.85
C ARG A 629 -15.89 13.98 47.55
N LEU A 630 -16.24 14.65 46.47
CA LEU A 630 -15.52 14.55 45.21
C LEU A 630 -14.48 15.67 45.12
N ARG A 631 -13.26 15.33 44.73
CA ARG A 631 -12.21 16.28 44.37
C ARG A 631 -11.90 16.09 42.90
N VAL A 632 -11.98 17.17 42.12
CA VAL A 632 -11.67 17.15 40.69
C VAL A 632 -10.40 17.96 40.45
N GLU A 633 -9.47 17.37 39.73
CA GLU A 633 -8.18 17.98 39.37
C GLU A 633 -7.96 17.83 37.87
N LEU A 634 -7.43 18.86 37.21
CA LEU A 634 -6.92 18.74 35.85
C LEU A 634 -5.52 18.11 35.89
N ARG A 635 -5.20 17.34 34.86
CA ARG A 635 -3.87 16.75 34.65
C ARG A 635 -2.87 17.79 34.16
#